data_AF-A0A7W8ZI44-F1
#
_entry.id   AF-A0A7W8ZI44-F1
#
_cell.length_a   1.000
_cell.length_b   1.000
_cell.length_c   1.000
_cell.angle_alpha   90.00
_cell.angle_beta   90.00
_cell.angle_gamma   90.00
#
_symmetry.space_group_name_H-M   'P 1'
#
loop_
_entity.id
_entity.type
_entity.pdbx_description
1 polymer ?
#
loop_
_entity_poly.entity_id
_entity_poly.type
_entity_poly.pdbx_seq_one_letter_code
_entity_poly.pdbx_strand_id
1 'polypeptide(L)' 'MCARYTLTQEQNKIMAAYQVKLPDDYRANYNIAPTQNSLVITSD' A
#
# COMPACT_ATOMS: atom_id res chain seq x y z
N MET A 1 -6.16 8.15 -17.28
CA MET A 1 -4.93 8.47 -16.53
C MET A 1 -5.31 8.51 -15.05
N CYS A 2 -4.94 7.51 -14.24
CA CYS A 2 -5.27 7.48 -12.81
C CYS A 2 -4.13 8.15 -12.03
N ALA A 3 -4.27 9.44 -11.72
CA ALA A 3 -3.26 10.19 -10.97
C ALA A 3 -3.37 10.01 -9.45
N ARG A 4 -4.47 9.44 -8.95
CA ARG A 4 -4.72 9.22 -7.52
C ARG A 4 -5.39 7.88 -7.30
N TYR A 5 -5.10 7.24 -6.17
CA TYR A 5 -5.71 5.98 -5.78
C TYR A 5 -5.80 5.85 -4.26
N THR A 6 -6.55 4.85 -3.82
CA THR A 6 -6.82 4.58 -2.41
C THR A 6 -6.21 3.24 -2.01
N LEU A 7 -5.51 3.20 -0.87
CA LEU A 7 -5.08 1.97 -0.23
C LEU A 7 -5.59 1.99 1.21
N THR A 8 -6.75 1.36 1.42
CA THR A 8 -7.48 1.41 2.69
C THR A 8 -7.57 0.04 3.37
N GLN A 9 -6.96 -0.99 2.78
CA GLN A 9 -7.03 -2.32 3.36
C GLN A 9 -6.21 -2.43 4.65
N GLU A 10 -6.67 -3.29 5.55
CA GLU A 10 -5.95 -3.55 6.80
C GLU A 10 -4.61 -4.24 6.52
N GLN A 11 -3.58 -3.81 7.25
CA GLN A 11 -2.21 -4.33 7.13
C GLN A 11 -2.17 -5.87 7.16
N ASN A 12 -2.86 -6.47 8.13
CA ASN A 12 -2.92 -7.92 8.33
C ASN A 12 -3.49 -8.66 7.10
N LYS A 13 -4.47 -8.07 6.42
CA LYS A 13 -5.08 -8.67 5.22
C LYS A 13 -4.13 -8.64 4.04
N ILE A 14 -3.38 -7.55 3.87
CA ILE A 14 -2.36 -7.41 2.82
C ILE A 14 -1.21 -8.39 3.09
N MET A 15 -0.73 -8.45 4.34
CA MET A 15 0.33 -9.38 4.74
C MET A 15 -0.08 -10.85 4.54
N ALA A 16 -1.33 -11.21 4.87
CA ALA A 16 -1.85 -12.56 4.65
C ALA A 16 -1.98 -12.90 3.15
N ALA A 17 -2.47 -11.96 2.33
CA ALA A 17 -2.69 -12.18 0.90
C ALA A 17 -1.39 -12.31 0.10
N TYR A 18 -0.38 -11.51 0.43
CA TYR A 18 0.87 -11.43 -0.31
C TYR A 18 2.07 -12.10 0.40
N GLN A 19 1.87 -12.62 1.61
CA GLN A 19 2.91 -13.26 2.43
C GLN A 19 4.14 -12.36 2.68
N VAL A 20 3.93 -11.04 2.73
CA VAL A 20 4.97 -10.03 2.94
C VAL A 20 4.93 -9.46 4.35
N LYS A 21 6.04 -8.85 4.79
CA LYS A 21 6.09 -7.97 5.96
C LYS A 21 5.94 -6.52 5.51
N LEU A 22 5.00 -5.80 6.10
CA LEU A 22 4.80 -4.37 5.87
C LEU A 22 5.52 -3.55 6.94
N PRO A 23 5.93 -2.30 6.63
CA PRO A 23 6.55 -1.42 7.61
C PRO A 23 5.57 -1.03 8.73
N ASP A 24 6.11 -0.75 9.92
CA ASP A 24 5.33 -0.49 11.14
C ASP A 24 4.49 0.80 11.09
N ASP A 25 4.81 1.70 10.15
CA ASP A 25 4.12 2.97 9.95
C ASP A 25 3.00 2.90 8.89
N TYR A 26 2.64 1.70 8.43
CA TYR A 26 1.55 1.54 7.47
C TYR A 26 0.24 2.15 7.98
N ARG A 27 -0.37 3.00 7.14
CA ARG A 27 -1.67 3.63 7.41
C ARG A 27 -2.53 3.62 6.16
N ALA A 28 -3.82 3.39 6.36
CA ALA A 28 -4.80 3.55 5.29
C ALA A 28 -4.74 4.97 4.73
N ASN A 29 -4.63 5.09 3.40
CA ASN A 29 -4.61 6.37 2.70
C ASN A 29 -5.67 6.37 1.60
N TYR A 30 -6.67 7.23 1.77
CA TYR A 30 -7.80 7.40 0.86
C TYR A 30 -7.46 8.28 -0.35
N ASN A 31 -6.27 8.86 -0.42
CA ASN A 31 -5.97 9.86 -1.44
C ASN A 31 -4.48 9.97 -1.79
N ILE A 32 -3.84 8.86 -2.18
CA ILE A 32 -2.43 8.81 -2.54
C ILE A 32 -2.19 9.63 -3.81
N ALA A 33 -1.34 10.64 -3.71
CA ALA A 33 -0.90 11.48 -4.83
C ALA A 33 0.35 10.90 -5.51
N PRO A 34 0.68 11.29 -6.76
CA PRO A 34 1.85 10.81 -7.48
C PRO A 34 3.19 11.11 -6.79
N THR A 35 3.22 12.15 -5.95
CA THR A 35 4.43 12.60 -5.22
C THR A 35 4.59 11.91 -3.86
N GLN A 36 3.67 11.02 -3.48
CA GLN A 36 3.70 10.33 -2.18
C GLN A 36 4.23 8.90 -2.36
N ASN A 37 5.01 8.44 -1.38
CA ASN A 37 5.44 7.05 -1.33
C ASN A 37 4.25 6.13 -1.09
N SER A 38 4.25 4.97 -1.74
CA SER A 38 3.21 3.96 -1.62
C SER A 38 3.81 2.56 -1.68
N LEU A 39 3.05 1.57 -1.24
CA LEU A 39 3.45 0.17 -1.29
C LEU A 39 3.45 -0.33 -2.73
N VAL A 40 4.51 -1.02 -3.11
CA VAL A 40 4.65 -1.68 -4.41
C VAL A 40 5.18 -3.10 -4.17
N ILE A 41 4.74 -4.04 -5.00
CA ILE A 41 5.25 -5.41 -5.01
C ILE A 41 6.22 -5.52 -6.19
N THR A 42 7.47 -5.89 -5.92
CA THR A 42 8.49 -6.13 -6.94
C THR A 42 8.93 -7.59 -6.88
N SER A 43 9.22 -8.19 -8.04
CA SER A 43 9.93 -9.47 -8.12
C SER A 43 11.43 -9.17 -8.19
N ASP A 44 12.18 -9.48 -7.14
CA ASP A 44 13.60 -9.81 -7.32
C ASP A 44 13.73 -11.29 -7.70
#